data_AF-A0A6A6STH9-F1
#
_entry.id   AF-A0A6A6STH9-F1
#
_cell.length_a   1.000
_cell.length_b   1.000
_cell.length_c   1.000
_cell.angle_alpha   90.00
_cell.angle_beta   90.00
_cell.angle_gamma   90.00
#
_symmetry.space_group_name_H-M   'P 1'
#
loop_
_entity.id
_entity.type
_entity.pdbx_description
1 polymer ?
#
loop_
_entity_poly.entity_id
_entity_poly.type
_entity_poly.pdbx_seq_one_letter_code
_entity_poly.pdbx_strand_id
1 'polypeptide(L)'
;MSIIGVCIVGAAGWAIAWRTGVWVPTPTSDDSGKEIALGAQILGYASAVCYLGARIPQIIKNQRDRSCEGLSLLFFMLSLLGNATYGAGILFHSVEKEYFLTNLPWLIGSLGTMVEDVTIFIQFRVFGNGAQSAAVV
;
A
#
# COMPACT_ATOMS: atom_id res chain seq x y z
N MET A 1 7.54 -11.03 -17.93
CA MET A 1 6.82 -10.11 -18.84
C MET A 1 6.04 -9.01 -18.11
N SER A 2 5.37 -9.30 -16.99
CA SER A 2 4.53 -8.31 -16.29
C SER A 2 5.29 -7.10 -15.71
N ILE A 3 6.51 -7.28 -15.20
CA ILE A 3 7.30 -6.19 -14.58
C ILE A 3 7.71 -5.13 -15.61
N ILE A 4 8.25 -5.57 -16.75
CA ILE A 4 8.67 -4.67 -17.83
C ILE A 4 7.46 -3.90 -18.37
N GLY A 5 6.31 -4.56 -18.52
CA GLY A 5 5.06 -3.91 -18.90
C GLY A 5 4.63 -2.81 -17.90
N VAL A 6 4.67 -3.09 -16.60
CA VAL A 6 4.36 -2.10 -15.55
C VAL A 6 5.33 -0.91 -15.61
N CYS A 7 6.64 -1.17 -15.77
CA CYS A 7 7.64 -0.10 -15.87
C CYS A 7 7.45 0.75 -17.13
N ILE A 8 7.15 0.14 -18.28
CA ILE A 8 6.91 0.87 -19.53
C ILE A 8 5.65 1.73 -19.42
N VAL A 9 4.54 1.17 -18.93
CA VAL A 9 3.29 1.92 -18.76
C VAL A 9 3.46 3.06 -17.76
N GLY A 10 4.16 2.81 -16.64
CA GLY A 10 4.48 3.84 -15.65
C GLY A 10 5.35 4.97 -16.23
N ALA A 11 6.42 4.62 -16.95
CA ALA A 11 7.31 5.60 -17.58
C ALA A 11 6.62 6.39 -18.70
N ALA A 12 5.76 5.74 -19.50
CA ALA A 12 4.97 6.39 -20.52
C ALA A 12 3.96 7.36 -19.91
N GLY A 13 3.24 6.96 -18.85
CA GLY A 13 2.31 7.82 -18.12
C GLY A 13 3.00 9.06 -17.54
N TRP A 14 4.16 8.87 -16.90
CA TRP A 14 5.00 9.96 -16.40
C TRP A 14 5.47 10.90 -17.52
N ALA A 15 5.97 10.36 -18.63
CA ALA A 15 6.44 11.15 -19.76
C ALA A 15 5.32 11.95 -20.44
N ILE A 16 4.12 11.38 -20.53
CA ILE A 16 2.93 12.08 -21.05
C ILE A 16 2.56 13.22 -20.10
N ALA A 17 2.45 12.97 -18.79
CA ALA A 17 2.13 14.01 -17.80
C ALA A 17 3.14 15.16 -17.81
N TRP A 18 4.43 14.85 -18.01
CA TRP A 18 5.48 15.85 -18.17
C TRP A 18 5.33 16.67 -19.46
N ARG A 19 5.00 16.01 -20.58
CA ARG A 19 4.86 16.68 -21.89
C ARG A 19 3.59 17.52 -22.02
N THR A 20 2.51 17.14 -21.36
CA THR A 20 1.24 17.88 -21.42
C THR A 20 1.21 19.08 -20.49
N GLY A 21 2.22 19.27 -19.62
CA GLY A 21 2.23 20.35 -18.63
C GLY A 21 1.12 20.24 -17.59
N VAL A 22 0.43 19.09 -17.52
CA VAL A 22 -0.62 18.81 -16.52
C VAL A 22 -0.04 18.78 -15.11
N TRP A 23 1.26 18.50 -14.99
CA TRP A 23 1.96 18.57 -13.71
C TRP A 23 2.20 20.03 -13.30
N VAL A 24 1.18 20.63 -12.67
CA VAL A 24 1.29 21.95 -12.04
C VAL A 24 1.63 21.73 -10.56
N PRO A 25 2.66 22.39 -9.98
CA PRO A 25 2.90 22.35 -8.55
C PRO A 25 1.62 22.76 -7.82
N THR A 26 1.21 21.98 -6.82
CA THR A 26 0.06 22.33 -6.00
C THR A 26 0.25 23.75 -5.46
N PRO A 27 -0.67 24.70 -5.74
CA PRO A 27 -0.53 26.05 -5.23
C PRO A 27 -0.44 25.97 -3.71
N THR A 28 0.63 26.52 -3.14
CA THR A 28 0.77 26.75 -1.70
C THR A 28 -0.17 27.90 -1.32
N SER A 29 -1.47 27.67 -1.42
CA SER A 29 -2.42 28.50 -0.68
C SER A 29 -2.15 28.21 0.79
N ASP A 30 -1.82 29.26 1.52
CA ASP A 30 -1.74 29.33 2.98
C ASP A 30 -3.14 29.00 3.56
N ASP A 31 -3.54 27.74 3.45
CA ASP A 31 -4.86 27.22 3.82
C ASP A 31 -4.79 26.75 5.28
N SER A 32 -4.38 27.69 6.13
CA SER A 32 -4.22 27.58 7.58
C SER A 32 -5.57 27.44 8.29
N GLY A 33 -6.43 26.52 7.86
CA GLY A 33 -7.76 26.38 8.45
C GLY A 33 -8.81 25.50 7.78
N LYS A 34 -8.46 24.57 6.87
CA LYS A 34 -9.43 23.50 6.57
C LYS A 34 -9.44 22.51 7.72
N GLU A 35 -10.26 22.80 8.74
CA GLU A 35 -10.75 21.77 9.68
C GLU A 35 -11.24 20.59 8.84
N ILE A 36 -10.49 19.49 8.83
CA ILE A 36 -10.99 18.24 8.26
C ILE A 36 -12.23 17.91 9.07
N ALA A 37 -13.39 17.96 8.42
CA ALA A 37 -14.67 17.63 9.02
C ALA A 37 -14.49 16.33 9.82
N LEU A 38 -14.79 16.37 11.12
CA LEU A 38 -14.57 15.25 12.03
C LEU A 38 -15.18 13.93 11.49
N GLY A 39 -16.31 14.03 10.77
CA GLY A 39 -16.91 12.89 10.06
C GLY A 39 -16.00 12.27 8.99
N ALA A 40 -15.23 13.06 8.23
CA ALA A 40 -14.26 12.57 7.26
C ALA A 40 -13.11 11.81 7.93
N GLN A 41 -12.62 12.27 9.09
CA GLN A 41 -11.60 11.53 9.85
C GLN A 41 -12.15 10.18 10.35
N ILE A 42 -13.35 10.18 10.95
CA ILE A 42 -13.99 8.95 11.43
C ILE A 42 -14.19 7.95 10.29
N LEU A 43 -14.70 8.41 9.14
CA LEU A 43 -14.87 7.57 7.96
C LEU A 43 -13.52 7.08 7.41
N GLY A 44 -12.48 7.92 7.44
CA GLY A 44 -11.10 7.53 7.13
C GLY A 44 -10.62 6.37 7.99
N TYR A 45 -10.73 6.48 9.31
CA TYR A 45 -10.39 5.38 10.22
C TYR A 45 -11.26 4.13 10.01
N ALA A 46 -12.58 4.30 9.89
CA ALA A 46 -13.50 3.19 9.71
C ALA A 46 -13.20 2.41 8.41
N SER A 47 -12.92 3.13 7.32
CA SER A 47 -12.52 2.53 6.05
C SER A 47 -11.17 1.81 6.13
N ALA A 48 -10.18 2.39 6.82
CA ALA A 48 -8.89 1.73 7.05
C ALA A 48 -9.06 0.42 7.84
N VAL A 49 -9.84 0.43 8.93
CA VAL A 49 -10.11 -0.77 9.73
C VAL A 49 -10.87 -1.83 8.92
N CYS A 50 -11.90 -1.43 8.17
CA CYS A 50 -12.66 -2.35 7.32
C CYS A 50 -11.78 -2.96 6.23
N TYR A 51 -10.93 -2.16 5.59
CA TYR A 51 -10.04 -2.61 4.53
C TYR A 51 -9.02 -3.64 5.02
N LEU A 52 -8.31 -3.33 6.11
CA LEU A 52 -7.35 -4.23 6.73
C LEU A 52 -8.06 -5.49 7.27
N GLY A 53 -9.17 -5.29 7.97
CA GLY A 53 -9.99 -6.38 8.49
C GLY A 53 -10.46 -7.36 7.41
N ALA A 54 -10.80 -6.87 6.21
CA ALA A 54 -11.23 -7.69 5.09
C ALA A 54 -10.10 -8.57 4.51
N ARG A 55 -8.83 -8.18 4.67
CA ARG A 55 -7.66 -8.95 4.20
C ARG A 55 -7.28 -10.08 5.16
N ILE A 56 -7.57 -9.96 6.45
CA ILE A 56 -7.25 -10.99 7.45
C ILE A 56 -7.83 -12.38 7.10
N PRO A 57 -9.12 -12.53 6.71
CA PRO A 57 -9.66 -13.82 6.29
C PRO A 57 -8.89 -14.47 5.13
N GLN A 58 -8.39 -13.66 4.19
CA GLN A 58 -7.58 -14.16 3.07
C GLN A 58 -6.25 -14.72 3.58
N ILE A 59 -5.58 -14.00 4.48
CA ILE A 59 -4.32 -14.43 5.12
C ILE A 59 -4.51 -15.73 5.90
N ILE A 60 -5.61 -15.85 6.66
CA ILE A 60 -5.94 -17.06 7.41
C ILE A 60 -6.21 -18.23 6.47
N LYS A 61 -6.94 -18.00 5.38
CA LYS A 61 -7.24 -19.04 4.40
C LYS A 61 -5.96 -19.57 3.74
N ASN A 62 -5.06 -18.69 3.34
CA ASN A 62 -3.75 -19.08 2.82
C ASN A 62 -2.96 -19.94 3.82
N GLN A 63 -3.00 -19.60 5.12
CA GLN A 63 -2.36 -20.43 6.15
C GLN A 63 -2.99 -21.81 6.28
N ARG A 64 -4.32 -21.86 6.31
CA ARG A 64 -5.07 -23.10 6.50
C ARG A 64 -4.87 -24.07 5.34
N ASP A 65 -4.93 -23.56 4.12
CA ASP A 65 -4.82 -24.36 2.91
C ASP A 65 -3.34 -24.66 2.56
N ARG A 66 -2.40 -24.05 3.29
CA ARG A 66 -0.93 -24.14 3.09
C ARG A 66 -0.51 -23.96 1.63
N SER A 67 -1.24 -23.13 0.91
CA SER A 67 -1.02 -22.84 -0.50
C SER A 67 -1.26 -21.36 -0.76
N CYS A 68 -0.40 -20.79 -1.59
CA CYS A 68 -0.58 -19.44 -2.14
C CYS A 68 -0.96 -19.48 -3.63
N GLU A 69 -1.58 -20.57 -4.08
CA GLU A 69 -1.98 -20.74 -5.47
C GLU A 69 -3.02 -19.68 -5.89
N GLY A 70 -2.77 -18.99 -6.99
CA GLY A 70 -3.60 -17.89 -7.49
C GLY A 70 -3.27 -16.49 -6.92
N LEU A 71 -2.31 -16.36 -6.00
CA LEU A 71 -1.84 -15.05 -5.52
C LEU A 71 -0.74 -14.48 -6.43
N SER A 72 -0.90 -13.21 -6.80
CA SER A 72 0.12 -12.48 -7.56
C SER A 72 1.14 -11.83 -6.62
N LEU A 73 2.31 -12.46 -6.44
CA LEU A 73 3.40 -11.92 -5.61
C LEU A 73 3.81 -10.50 -6.03
N LEU A 74 3.73 -10.19 -7.34
CA LEU A 74 4.06 -8.88 -7.88
C LEU A 74 3.13 -7.79 -7.37
N PHE A 75 1.84 -8.08 -7.21
CA PHE A 75 0.87 -7.12 -6.66
C PHE A 75 1.27 -6.70 -5.24
N PHE A 76 1.64 -7.67 -4.39
CA PHE A 76 2.08 -7.39 -3.02
C PHE A 76 3.42 -6.63 -3.00
N MET A 77 4.33 -6.89 -3.95
CA MET A 77 5.61 -6.15 -4.01
C MET A 77 5.38 -4.69 -4.38
N LEU A 78 4.53 -4.44 -5.38
CA LEU A 78 4.18 -3.10 -5.81
C LEU A 78 3.36 -2.36 -4.74
N SER A 79 2.44 -3.06 -4.07
CA SER A 79 1.67 -2.54 -2.93
C SER A 79 2.59 -2.13 -1.78
N LEU A 80 3.52 -2.99 -1.38
CA LEU A 80 4.48 -2.70 -0.31
C LEU A 80 5.35 -1.48 -0.66
N LEU A 81 5.88 -1.42 -1.88
CA LEU A 81 6.70 -0.30 -2.34
C LEU A 81 5.89 1.00 -2.40
N GLY A 82 4.68 0.96 -2.95
CA GLY A 82 3.77 2.11 -3.04
C GLY A 82 3.44 2.67 -1.67
N ASN A 83 3.02 1.81 -0.74
CA ASN A 83 2.73 2.18 0.64
C ASN A 83 3.96 2.73 1.38
N ALA A 84 5.15 2.13 1.17
CA ALA A 84 6.39 2.63 1.75
C ALA A 84 6.72 4.04 1.23
N THR A 85 6.62 4.28 -0.09
CA THR A 85 6.85 5.61 -0.67
C THR A 85 5.81 6.64 -0.22
N TYR A 86 4.56 6.24 -0.06
CA TYR A 86 3.49 7.11 0.44
C TYR A 86 3.70 7.50 1.90
N GLY A 87 3.98 6.51 2.78
CA GLY A 87 4.30 6.76 4.19
C GLY A 87 5.54 7.63 4.36
N ALA A 88 6.60 7.37 3.58
CA ALA A 88 7.78 8.23 3.54
C ALA A 88 7.44 9.67 3.12
N GLY A 89 6.57 9.84 2.11
CA GLY A 89 6.08 11.15 1.68
C GLY A 89 5.40 11.92 2.81
N ILE A 90 4.52 11.29 3.58
CA ILE A 90 3.87 11.91 4.75
C ILE A 90 4.92 12.29 5.80
N LEU A 91 5.84 11.38 6.13
CA LEU A 91 6.84 11.59 7.18
C LEU A 91 7.88 12.68 6.84
N PHE A 92 8.25 12.81 5.56
CA PHE A 92 9.24 13.79 5.10
C PHE A 92 8.64 15.12 4.65
N HIS A 93 7.31 15.23 4.50
CA HIS A 93 6.67 16.48 4.08
C HIS A 93 6.58 17.51 5.20
N SER A 94 6.00 17.13 6.35
CA SER A 94 5.89 18.00 7.52
C SER A 94 5.67 17.19 8.79
N VAL A 95 6.33 17.59 9.89
CA VAL A 95 6.21 16.97 11.23
C VAL A 95 5.28 17.78 12.14
N GLU A 96 4.57 18.76 11.58
CA GLU A 96 3.56 19.52 12.31
C GLU A 96 2.44 18.61 12.80
N LYS A 97 2.01 18.80 14.05
CA LYS A 97 1.04 17.91 14.72
C LYS A 97 -0.30 17.87 13.99
N GLU A 98 -0.77 18.99 13.47
CA GLU A 98 -2.05 19.08 12.75
C GLU A 98 -2.02 18.33 11.41
N TYR A 99 -0.93 18.49 10.65
CA TYR A 99 -0.69 17.74 9.43
C TYR A 99 -0.57 16.24 9.71
N PHE A 100 0.21 15.87 10.74
CA PHE A 100 0.42 14.47 11.09
C PHE A 100 -0.87 13.79 11.55
N LEU A 101 -1.67 14.44 12.41
CA LEU A 101 -2.96 13.91 12.88
C LEU A 101 -3.98 13.79 11.74
N THR A 102 -4.00 14.75 10.82
CA THR A 102 -4.86 14.71 9.63
C THR A 102 -4.53 13.52 8.73
N ASN A 103 -3.25 13.20 8.56
CA ASN A 103 -2.80 12.09 7.71
C ASN A 103 -2.73 10.75 8.44
N LEU A 104 -2.96 10.71 9.76
CA LEU A 104 -2.82 9.52 10.59
C LEU A 104 -3.70 8.33 10.15
N PRO A 105 -4.98 8.48 9.74
CA PRO A 105 -5.79 7.35 9.27
C PRO A 105 -5.17 6.70 8.03
N TRP A 106 -4.65 7.52 7.11
CA TRP A 106 -4.00 7.06 5.88
C TRP A 106 -2.67 6.38 6.19
N LEU A 107 -1.91 6.93 7.13
CA LEU A 107 -0.65 6.33 7.59
C LEU A 107 -0.89 4.97 8.25
N ILE A 108 -1.92 4.84 9.08
CA ILE A 108 -2.30 3.57 9.71
C ILE A 108 -2.74 2.55 8.65
N GLY A 109 -3.58 2.95 7.70
CA GLY A 109 -3.98 2.08 6.58
C GLY A 109 -2.78 1.60 5.78
N SER A 110 -1.84 2.51 5.49
CA SER A 110 -0.63 2.20 4.73
C SER A 110 0.30 1.24 5.48
N LEU A 111 0.61 1.54 6.75
CA LEU A 111 1.44 0.69 7.60
C LEU A 111 0.81 -0.68 7.85
N GLY A 112 -0.51 -0.74 8.09
CA GLY A 112 -1.24 -1.99 8.23
C GLY A 112 -1.16 -2.84 6.97
N THR A 113 -1.34 -2.23 5.80
CA THR A 113 -1.21 -2.91 4.50
C THR A 113 0.21 -3.45 4.32
N MET A 114 1.24 -2.69 4.70
CA MET A 114 2.63 -3.18 4.64
C MET A 114 2.86 -4.42 5.51
N VAL A 115 2.29 -4.44 6.73
CA VAL A 115 2.39 -5.60 7.64
C VAL A 115 1.71 -6.83 7.04
N GLU A 116 0.53 -6.66 6.46
CA GLU A 116 -0.21 -7.73 5.78
C GLU A 116 0.53 -8.25 4.55
N ASP A 117 1.06 -7.35 3.72
CA ASP A 117 1.83 -7.69 2.54
C ASP A 117 3.09 -8.49 2.93
N VAL A 118 3.84 -8.04 3.95
CA VAL A 118 4.99 -8.79 4.52
C VAL A 118 4.57 -10.15 5.06
N THR A 119 3.43 -10.22 5.75
CA THR A 119 2.90 -11.51 6.23
C THR A 119 2.71 -12.46 5.07
N ILE A 120 2.03 -12.03 3.99
CA ILE A 120 1.80 -12.83 2.78
C ILE A 120 3.12 -13.24 2.10
N PHE A 121 4.13 -12.37 2.06
CA PHE A 121 5.47 -12.74 1.59
C PHE A 121 6.08 -13.89 2.38
N ILE A 122 5.95 -13.86 3.71
CA ILE A 122 6.42 -14.95 4.57
C ILE A 122 5.64 -16.24 4.24
N GLN A 123 4.31 -16.17 4.11
CA GLN A 123 3.49 -17.34 3.74
C GLN A 123 3.95 -17.95 2.42
N PHE A 124 4.18 -17.10 1.41
CA PHE A 124 4.62 -17.54 0.09
C PHE A 124 5.97 -18.27 0.15
N ARG A 125 6.93 -17.74 0.93
CA ARG A 125 8.24 -18.38 1.10
C ARG A 125 8.16 -19.71 1.84
N VAL A 126 7.37 -19.77 2.91
CA VAL A 126 7.23 -20.99 3.73
C VAL A 126 6.52 -22.10 2.94
N PHE A 127 5.43 -21.78 2.23
CA PHE A 127 4.69 -22.78 1.45
C PHE A 127 5.40 -23.17 0.15
N GLY A 128 6.13 -22.24 -0.48
CA GLY A 128 7.02 -22.56 -1.59
C GLY A 128 8.15 -23.52 -1.20
N ASN A 129 8.79 -23.29 -0.04
CA ASN A 129 9.85 -24.17 0.46
C ASN A 129 9.33 -25.54 0.95
N GLY A 130 8.09 -25.60 1.49
CA GLY A 130 7.47 -26.85 1.92
C GLY A 130 7.27 -27.85 0.78
N ALA A 131 6.87 -27.37 -0.41
CA ALA A 131 6.76 -28.19 -1.61
C ALA A 131 8.11 -28.75 -2.07
N GLN A 132 9.19 -27.97 -1.93
CA GLN A 132 10.54 -28.39 -2.30
C GLN A 132 11.13 -29.39 -1.31
N SER A 133 10.80 -29.30 -0.01
CA SER A 133 11.29 -30.25 1.00
C SER A 133 10.54 -31.58 1.00
N ALA A 134 9.26 -31.62 0.61
CA ALA A 134 8.48 -32.86 0.48
C ALA A 134 8.80 -33.63 -0.83
N ALA A 135 9.32 -32.96 -1.85
CA ALA A 135 9.76 -33.60 -3.10
C ALA A 135 11.16 -34.24 -3.02
N VAL A 136 11.86 -34.09 -1.89
CA VAL A 136 13.23 -34.60 -1.66
C VAL A 136 13.25 -35.74 -0.63
N VAL A 137 12.09 -36.15 -0.11
CA VAL A 137 11.94 -37.29 0.83
C VAL A 137 11.18 -38.43 0.16
#